data_AF-A0AAW0XD75-F1
#
_entry.id   AF-A0AAW0XD75-F1
#
_cell.length_a   1.000
_cell.length_b   1.000
_cell.length_c   1.000
_cell.angle_alpha   90.00
_cell.angle_beta   90.00
_cell.angle_gamma   90.00
#
_symmetry.space_group_name_H-M   'P 1'
#
loop_
_entity.id
_entity.type
_entity.pdbx_description
1 polymer ?
#
loop_
_entity_poly.entity_id
_entity_poly.type
_entity_poly.pdbx_seq_one_letter_code
_entity_poly.pdbx_strand_id
1 'polypeptide(L)'
;MEAVKQGSATVGVKSSSHAVLVALKRASSELAAHQKKIMPIDKHIAVSISGLTADARVLSRFMRTECLNEQFAHNQALSLNKLMERVGAKMQIATQRYDKRPYGVGLLLAGFDEDGPHIYQTCPSANYYDCQAMAIGARSQSARTYLERHLDEFRSSTREELIRHALRALRDTLPNDVELTNKNCSIAIVGKGEDLSIYDDDDVNPYLEGLDQEERRGGAGGARDAQPPAAPTAAAEEDDAASAPPPPPTDEQPQGDSMETD
;
A
#
# COMPACT_ATOMS: atom_id res chain seq x y z
N MET A 1 -13.99 -0.64 -4.26
CA MET A 1 -12.81 -0.57 -3.36
C MET A 1 -12.09 -1.91 -3.25
N GLU A 2 -12.80 -3.03 -3.13
CA GLU A 2 -12.18 -4.38 -3.05
C GLU A 2 -11.21 -4.71 -4.19
N ALA A 3 -11.50 -4.28 -5.43
CA ALA A 3 -10.58 -4.44 -6.55
C ALA A 3 -9.15 -3.93 -6.24
N VAL A 4 -9.03 -2.83 -5.49
CA VAL A 4 -7.74 -2.25 -5.09
C VAL A 4 -7.03 -3.13 -4.05
N LYS A 5 -7.78 -3.75 -3.13
CA LYS A 5 -7.23 -4.67 -2.12
C LYS A 5 -6.75 -5.99 -2.72
N GLN A 6 -7.34 -6.41 -3.84
CA GLN A 6 -6.92 -7.61 -4.58
C GLN A 6 -5.70 -7.39 -5.48
N GLY A 7 -5.41 -6.14 -5.84
CA GLY A 7 -4.17 -5.79 -6.54
C GLY A 7 -2.94 -6.06 -5.68
N SER A 8 -1.77 -6.28 -6.29
CA SER A 8 -0.55 -6.51 -5.51
C SER A 8 -0.15 -5.27 -4.70
N ALA A 9 0.66 -5.45 -3.67
CA ALA A 9 1.08 -4.37 -2.79
C ALA A 9 1.96 -3.33 -3.51
N THR A 10 1.81 -2.07 -3.11
CA THR A 10 2.72 -0.98 -3.44
C THR A 10 2.77 0.00 -2.28
N VAL A 11 3.94 0.58 -2.07
CA VAL A 11 4.27 1.49 -0.98
C VAL A 11 4.81 2.79 -1.59
N GLY A 12 4.39 3.92 -1.03
CA GLY A 12 4.93 5.23 -1.33
C GLY A 12 5.38 5.93 -0.06
N VAL A 13 6.56 6.53 -0.07
CA VAL A 13 7.14 7.26 1.07
C VAL A 13 7.77 8.55 0.55
N LYS A 14 7.64 9.66 1.28
CA LYS A 14 8.36 10.90 0.99
C LYS A 14 9.27 11.33 2.15
N SER A 15 10.43 11.87 1.80
CA SER A 15 11.29 12.64 2.68
C SER A 15 11.09 14.14 2.43
N SER A 16 11.97 14.98 2.98
CA SER A 16 12.02 16.41 2.66
C SER A 16 12.52 16.72 1.24
N SER A 17 13.18 15.75 0.58
CA SER A 17 13.87 15.98 -0.70
C SER A 17 13.43 15.05 -1.82
N HIS A 18 12.95 13.85 -1.50
CA HIS A 18 12.62 12.81 -2.47
C HIS A 18 11.30 12.15 -2.15
N ALA A 19 10.61 11.67 -3.19
CA ALA A 19 9.47 10.77 -3.10
C ALA A 19 9.83 9.45 -3.78
N VAL A 20 9.51 8.34 -3.14
CA VAL A 20 9.84 6.99 -3.60
C VAL A 20 8.58 6.15 -3.67
N LEU A 21 8.42 5.43 -4.77
CA LEU A 21 7.43 4.36 -4.94
C LEU A 21 8.15 3.03 -5.06
N VAL A 22 7.65 2.03 -4.35
CA VAL A 22 8.07 0.64 -4.49
C VAL A 22 6.84 -0.21 -4.76
N ALA A 23 6.92 -1.08 -5.74
CA ALA A 23 5.79 -1.90 -6.16
C ALA A 23 6.19 -3.36 -6.32
N LEU A 24 5.35 -4.26 -5.78
CA LEU A 24 5.47 -5.69 -5.99
C LEU A 24 4.78 -6.07 -7.31
N LYS A 25 5.58 -6.45 -8.30
CA LYS A 25 5.11 -7.03 -9.57
C LYS A 25 4.70 -8.48 -9.34
N ARG A 26 3.65 -8.92 -10.03
CA ARG A 26 3.17 -10.31 -10.01
C ARG A 26 3.27 -10.89 -11.43
N ALA A 27 3.76 -12.11 -11.54
CA ALA A 27 3.66 -12.93 -12.75
C ALA A 27 2.47 -13.89 -12.62
N SER A 28 1.76 -14.15 -13.72
CA SER A 28 0.66 -15.12 -13.74
C SER A 28 1.14 -16.57 -13.80
N SER A 29 2.34 -16.79 -14.33
CA SER A 29 3.00 -18.09 -14.46
C SER A 29 4.52 -17.87 -14.52
N GLU A 30 5.32 -18.91 -14.32
CA GLU A 30 6.77 -18.85 -14.39
C GLU A 30 7.31 -18.39 -15.75
N LEU A 31 6.55 -18.66 -16.82
CA LEU A 31 6.87 -18.26 -18.19
C LEU A 31 6.41 -16.84 -18.52
N ALA A 32 5.58 -16.23 -17.68
CA ALA A 32 5.03 -14.90 -17.92
C ALA A 32 5.95 -13.81 -17.38
N ALA A 33 6.09 -12.74 -18.17
CA ALA A 33 6.74 -11.54 -17.68
C ALA A 33 5.93 -10.90 -16.54
N HIS A 34 6.65 -10.27 -15.62
CA HIS A 34 6.07 -9.52 -14.52
C HIS A 34 5.34 -8.28 -15.04
N GLN A 35 4.09 -8.06 -14.61
CA GLN A 35 3.33 -6.90 -15.06
C GLN A 35 3.88 -5.61 -14.44
N LYS A 36 4.16 -4.61 -15.28
CA LYS A 36 4.59 -3.27 -14.85
C LYS A 36 3.50 -2.59 -14.02
N LYS A 37 3.87 -2.11 -12.84
CA LYS A 37 2.96 -1.40 -11.93
C LYS A 37 3.22 0.09 -11.84
N ILE A 38 4.48 0.49 -11.96
CA ILE A 38 4.85 1.88 -11.98
C ILE A 38 4.78 2.36 -13.43
N MET A 39 4.05 3.45 -13.64
CA MET A 39 3.87 4.09 -14.93
C MET A 39 4.38 5.52 -14.84
N PRO A 40 5.35 5.94 -15.69
CA PRO A 40 5.77 7.33 -15.75
C PRO A 40 4.65 8.17 -16.35
N ILE A 41 4.35 9.31 -15.73
CA ILE A 41 3.37 10.27 -16.24
C ILE A 41 4.10 11.44 -16.91
N ASP A 42 5.04 12.04 -16.20
CA ASP A 42 5.87 13.13 -16.67
C ASP A 42 7.27 13.02 -16.06
N LYS A 43 8.19 13.93 -16.40
CA LYS A 43 9.56 13.96 -15.86
C LYS A 43 9.61 14.04 -14.34
N HIS A 44 8.62 14.66 -13.71
CA HIS A 44 8.55 14.86 -12.26
C HIS A 44 7.43 14.05 -11.59
N ILE A 45 6.75 13.14 -12.31
CA ILE A 45 5.57 12.41 -11.80
C ILE A 45 5.57 10.95 -12.23
N ALA A 46 5.48 10.06 -11.25
CA ALA A 46 5.21 8.63 -11.43
C ALA A 46 3.94 8.21 -10.69
N VAL A 47 3.29 7.17 -11.22
CA VAL A 47 2.12 6.55 -10.59
C VAL A 47 2.33 5.05 -10.47
N SER A 48 2.11 4.51 -9.28
CA SER A 48 1.95 3.09 -9.03
C SER A 48 0.48 2.71 -8.94
N ILE A 49 0.11 1.58 -9.52
CA ILE A 49 -1.29 1.17 -9.68
C ILE A 49 -1.61 -0.05 -8.78
N SER A 50 -2.82 -0.10 -8.25
CA SER A 50 -3.40 -1.31 -7.65
C SER A 50 -4.86 -1.47 -8.03
N GLY A 51 -5.23 -2.62 -8.62
CA GLY A 51 -6.57 -2.92 -9.12
C GLY A 51 -6.59 -3.18 -10.62
N LEU A 52 -7.62 -2.71 -11.32
CA LEU A 52 -7.80 -2.98 -12.75
C LEU A 52 -6.79 -2.20 -13.61
N THR A 53 -5.89 -2.92 -14.29
CA THR A 53 -4.87 -2.33 -15.17
C THR A 53 -5.46 -1.52 -16.33
N ALA A 54 -6.61 -1.94 -16.87
CA ALA A 54 -7.27 -1.22 -17.97
C ALA A 54 -7.68 0.19 -17.57
N ASP A 55 -8.32 0.33 -16.40
CA ASP A 55 -8.71 1.62 -15.83
C ASP A 55 -7.49 2.47 -15.51
N ALA A 56 -6.44 1.84 -14.97
CA ALA A 56 -5.18 2.50 -14.67
C ALA A 56 -4.58 3.17 -15.93
N ARG A 57 -4.55 2.46 -17.07
CA ARG A 57 -4.05 3.00 -18.34
C ARG A 57 -4.88 4.19 -18.84
N VAL A 58 -6.19 4.15 -18.66
CA VAL A 58 -7.08 5.26 -19.03
C VAL A 58 -6.77 6.51 -18.20
N LEU A 59 -6.61 6.34 -16.89
CA LEU A 59 -6.25 7.44 -15.99
C LEU A 59 -4.83 7.95 -16.26
N SER A 60 -3.83 7.07 -16.44
CA SER A 60 -2.46 7.48 -16.77
C SER A 60 -2.39 8.24 -18.10
N ARG A 61 -3.15 7.82 -19.13
CA ARG A 61 -3.23 8.56 -20.40
C ARG A 61 -3.84 9.94 -20.19
N PHE A 62 -4.91 10.04 -19.40
CA PHE A 62 -5.51 11.32 -19.06
C PHE A 62 -4.51 12.24 -18.34
N MET A 63 -3.80 11.73 -17.33
CA MET A 63 -2.80 12.51 -16.58
C MET A 63 -1.66 13.00 -17.48
N ARG A 64 -1.17 12.15 -18.39
CA ARG A 64 -0.17 12.54 -19.39
C ARG A 64 -0.66 13.68 -20.27
N THR A 65 -1.91 13.59 -20.73
CA THR A 65 -2.52 14.67 -21.53
C THR A 65 -2.62 15.97 -20.74
N GLU A 66 -3.01 15.91 -19.46
CA GLU A 66 -3.08 17.10 -18.60
C GLU A 66 -1.71 17.76 -18.37
N CYS A 67 -0.67 16.96 -18.11
CA CYS A 67 0.70 17.44 -17.97
C CYS A 67 1.20 18.11 -19.26
N LEU A 68 1.00 17.47 -20.41
CA LEU A 68 1.39 18.02 -21.72
C LEU A 68 0.63 19.29 -22.07
N ASN A 69 -0.66 19.38 -21.72
CA ASN A 69 -1.47 20.57 -21.95
C ASN A 69 -0.97 21.76 -21.14
N GLU A 70 -0.62 21.56 -19.87
CA GLU A 70 -0.06 22.62 -19.02
C GLU A 70 1.30 23.09 -19.55
N GLN A 71 2.16 22.13 -19.93
CA GLN A 71 3.45 22.44 -20.53
C GLN A 71 3.30 23.20 -21.85
N PHE A 72 2.33 22.83 -22.69
CA PHE A 72 2.06 23.51 -23.96
C PHE A 72 1.49 24.93 -23.76
N ALA A 73 0.55 25.10 -22.83
CA ALA A 73 -0.14 26.37 -22.62
C ALA A 73 0.71 27.38 -21.82
N HIS A 74 1.48 26.90 -20.85
CA HIS A 74 2.15 27.74 -19.86
C HIS A 74 3.67 27.56 -19.81
N ASN A 75 4.26 26.63 -20.57
CA ASN A 75 5.69 26.28 -20.51
C ASN A 75 6.18 25.97 -19.09
N GLN A 76 5.31 25.40 -18.26
CA GLN A 76 5.57 25.05 -16.87
C GLN A 76 5.16 23.61 -16.58
N ALA A 77 5.84 22.99 -15.60
CA ALA A 77 5.46 21.68 -15.11
C ALA A 77 4.14 21.77 -14.32
N LEU A 78 3.25 20.80 -14.52
CA LEU A 78 1.97 20.78 -13.81
C LEU A 78 2.18 20.48 -12.32
N SER A 79 1.72 21.37 -11.44
CA SER A 79 1.69 21.13 -9.99
C SER A 79 0.83 19.90 -9.66
N LEU A 80 1.29 19.11 -8.69
CA LEU A 80 0.63 17.86 -8.34
C LEU A 80 -0.76 18.09 -7.76
N ASN A 81 -0.95 19.16 -6.97
CA ASN A 81 -2.26 19.56 -6.44
C ASN A 81 -3.30 19.73 -7.55
N LYS A 82 -2.95 20.51 -8.59
CA LYS A 82 -3.82 20.74 -9.75
C LYS A 82 -4.12 19.44 -10.51
N LEU A 83 -3.11 18.60 -10.70
CA LEU A 83 -3.28 17.31 -11.38
C LEU A 83 -4.27 16.42 -10.61
N MET A 84 -4.13 16.34 -9.29
CA MET A 84 -4.98 15.51 -8.43
C MET A 84 -6.43 16.00 -8.41
N GLU A 85 -6.66 17.31 -8.42
CA GLU A 85 -8.00 17.88 -8.55
C GLU A 85 -8.66 17.47 -9.88
N ARG A 86 -7.94 17.58 -11.00
CA ARG A 86 -8.43 17.18 -12.32
C ARG A 86 -8.73 15.68 -12.40
N VAL A 87 -7.86 14.85 -11.80
CA VAL A 87 -8.07 13.38 -11.72
C VAL A 87 -9.29 13.06 -10.86
N GLY A 88 -9.42 13.68 -9.68
CA GLY A 88 -10.56 13.52 -8.79
C GLY A 88 -11.88 13.89 -9.48
N ALA A 89 -11.93 15.03 -10.17
CA ALA A 89 -13.10 15.45 -10.94
C ALA A 89 -13.48 14.43 -12.03
N LYS A 90 -12.49 13.91 -12.77
CA LYS A 90 -12.72 12.86 -13.79
C LYS A 90 -13.25 11.57 -13.18
N MET A 91 -12.69 11.14 -12.05
CA MET A 91 -13.14 9.94 -11.34
C MET A 91 -14.56 10.12 -10.82
N GLN A 92 -14.88 11.31 -10.29
CA GLN A 92 -16.18 11.61 -9.69
C GLN A 92 -17.33 11.62 -10.71
N ILE A 93 -17.08 12.07 -11.94
CA ILE A 93 -18.11 12.00 -13.00
C ILE A 93 -18.55 10.55 -13.25
N ALA A 94 -17.63 9.59 -13.12
CA ALA A 94 -17.93 8.18 -13.35
C ALA A 94 -18.69 7.51 -12.20
N THR A 95 -18.80 8.15 -11.03
CA THR A 95 -19.57 7.65 -9.88
C THR A 95 -21.02 8.14 -9.90
N GLN A 96 -21.31 9.24 -10.60
CA GLN A 96 -22.63 9.88 -10.60
C GLN A 96 -23.45 9.63 -11.86
N ARG A 97 -22.81 9.26 -12.97
CA ARG A 97 -23.50 9.00 -14.24
C ARG A 97 -23.93 7.54 -14.38
N TYR A 98 -25.19 7.32 -14.77
CA TYR A 98 -25.79 5.99 -14.91
C TYR A 98 -25.09 5.11 -15.97
N ASP A 99 -24.60 5.70 -17.07
CA ASP A 99 -23.93 4.99 -18.16
C ASP A 99 -22.48 4.61 -17.84
N LYS A 100 -21.98 4.96 -16.66
CA LYS A 100 -20.58 4.77 -16.26
C LYS A 100 -20.47 3.97 -14.98
N ARG A 101 -19.29 3.38 -14.79
CA ARG A 101 -18.90 2.73 -13.54
C ARG A 101 -17.71 3.45 -12.92
N PRO A 102 -17.56 3.41 -11.58
CA PRO A 102 -16.35 3.87 -10.92
C PRO A 102 -15.10 3.16 -11.45
N TYR A 103 -13.97 3.87 -11.43
CA TYR A 103 -12.69 3.30 -11.79
C TYR A 103 -12.25 2.31 -10.71
N GLY A 104 -12.01 1.05 -11.09
CA GLY A 104 -11.65 -0.03 -10.18
C GLY A 104 -10.16 -0.08 -9.85
N VAL A 105 -9.51 1.08 -9.77
CA VAL A 105 -8.07 1.23 -9.52
C VAL A 105 -7.84 2.26 -8.42
N GLY A 106 -6.88 1.97 -7.54
CA GLY A 106 -6.26 2.95 -6.64
C GLY A 106 -4.88 3.30 -7.17
N LEU A 107 -4.54 4.58 -7.13
CA LEU A 107 -3.24 5.08 -7.57
C LEU A 107 -2.46 5.58 -6.36
N LEU A 108 -1.17 5.25 -6.31
CA LEU A 108 -0.20 6.00 -5.52
C LEU A 108 0.62 6.85 -6.48
N LEU A 109 0.50 8.16 -6.37
CA LEU A 109 1.27 9.10 -7.15
C LEU A 109 2.45 9.60 -6.32
N ALA A 110 3.63 9.60 -6.91
CA ALA A 110 4.80 10.30 -6.39
C ALA A 110 5.24 11.34 -7.40
N GLY A 111 5.54 12.53 -6.91
CA GLY A 111 6.15 13.56 -7.73
C GLY A 111 6.80 14.63 -6.89
N PHE A 112 7.51 15.51 -7.59
CA PHE A 112 8.23 16.62 -7.01
C PHE A 112 7.86 17.88 -7.78
N ASP A 113 7.28 18.88 -7.11
CA ASP A 113 7.00 20.19 -7.69
C ASP A 113 7.69 21.30 -6.87
N GLU A 114 7.29 22.55 -7.09
CA GLU A 114 7.87 23.71 -6.41
C GLU A 114 7.65 23.68 -4.88
N ASP A 115 6.59 23.03 -4.42
CA ASP A 115 6.26 22.85 -3.00
C ASP A 115 7.02 21.66 -2.38
N GLY A 116 7.69 20.86 -3.21
CA GLY A 116 8.56 19.76 -2.82
C GLY A 116 8.01 18.38 -3.19
N PRO A 117 8.39 17.32 -2.47
CA PRO A 117 7.92 15.96 -2.74
C PRO A 117 6.51 15.73 -2.22
N HIS A 118 5.66 15.10 -3.02
CA HIS A 118 4.32 14.70 -2.62
C HIS A 118 4.05 13.22 -2.91
N ILE A 119 3.25 12.61 -2.03
CA ILE A 119 2.67 11.29 -2.22
C ILE A 119 1.16 11.44 -2.13
N TYR A 120 0.45 11.14 -3.20
CA TYR A 120 -1.00 11.12 -3.20
C TYR A 120 -1.55 9.72 -3.35
N GLN A 121 -2.60 9.42 -2.59
CA GLN A 121 -3.41 8.23 -2.78
C GLN A 121 -4.73 8.62 -3.45
N THR A 122 -5.14 7.92 -4.50
CA THR A 122 -6.52 7.98 -5.01
C THR A 122 -7.29 6.72 -4.68
N CYS A 123 -8.58 6.88 -4.46
CA CYS A 123 -9.53 5.81 -4.23
C CYS A 123 -10.59 5.76 -5.34
N PRO A 124 -11.15 4.57 -5.66
CA PRO A 124 -12.29 4.42 -6.57
C PRO A 124 -13.51 5.32 -6.26
N SER A 125 -13.62 5.82 -5.03
CA SER A 125 -14.63 6.78 -4.60
C SER A 125 -14.38 8.21 -5.06
N ALA A 126 -13.34 8.45 -5.86
CA ALA A 126 -12.84 9.76 -6.30
C ALA A 126 -12.24 10.65 -5.19
N ASN A 127 -12.17 10.15 -3.96
CA ASN A 127 -11.39 10.80 -2.91
C ASN A 127 -9.90 10.64 -3.17
N TYR A 128 -9.14 11.66 -2.80
CA TYR A 128 -7.69 11.61 -2.76
C TYR A 128 -7.15 12.17 -1.45
N TYR A 129 -5.95 11.74 -1.08
CA TYR A 129 -5.29 12.09 0.17
C TYR A 129 -3.83 12.43 -0.10
N ASP A 130 -3.33 13.57 0.42
CA ASP A 130 -1.89 13.81 0.54
C ASP A 130 -1.37 13.06 1.76
N CYS A 131 -0.33 12.26 1.57
CA CYS A 131 0.19 11.33 2.56
C CYS A 131 1.70 11.56 2.77
N GLN A 132 2.18 11.38 4.00
CA GLN A 132 3.63 11.27 4.27
C GLN A 132 4.19 9.92 3.83
N ALA A 133 3.42 8.87 4.07
CA ALA A 133 3.65 7.54 3.53
C ALA A 133 2.31 6.84 3.37
N MET A 134 2.20 5.95 2.39
CA MET A 134 0.98 5.17 2.17
C MET A 134 1.29 3.84 1.49
N ALA A 135 0.49 2.81 1.82
CA ALA A 135 0.55 1.53 1.14
C ALA A 135 -0.85 1.06 0.73
N ILE A 136 -0.98 0.60 -0.52
CA ILE A 136 -2.22 0.06 -1.09
C ILE A 136 -1.98 -1.32 -1.69
N GLY A 137 -3.05 -2.11 -1.84
CA GLY A 137 -2.97 -3.47 -2.37
C GLY A 137 -3.15 -4.56 -1.32
N ALA A 138 -2.89 -5.79 -1.73
CA ALA A 138 -3.02 -6.98 -0.91
C ALA A 138 -2.07 -6.92 0.28
N ARG A 139 -2.59 -7.21 1.48
CA ARG A 139 -1.85 -7.18 2.75
C ARG A 139 -1.11 -5.86 3.03
N SER A 140 -1.59 -4.74 2.48
CA SER A 140 -0.98 -3.43 2.72
C SER A 140 -1.12 -2.92 4.16
N GLN A 141 -1.93 -3.58 5.00
CA GLN A 141 -1.99 -3.28 6.44
C GLN A 141 -0.63 -3.47 7.12
N SER A 142 0.07 -4.58 6.85
CA SER A 142 1.39 -4.85 7.45
C SER A 142 2.39 -3.76 7.10
N ALA A 143 2.43 -3.35 5.83
CA ALA A 143 3.24 -2.20 5.38
C ALA A 143 2.88 -0.91 6.12
N ARG A 144 1.59 -0.60 6.28
CA ARG A 144 1.16 0.61 7.02
C ARG A 144 1.61 0.58 8.47
N THR A 145 1.51 -0.57 9.15
CA THR A 145 2.00 -0.71 10.52
C THR A 145 3.52 -0.48 10.62
N TYR A 146 4.30 -0.93 9.64
CA TYR A 146 5.74 -0.61 9.58
C TYR A 146 5.96 0.90 9.38
N LEU A 147 5.24 1.51 8.43
CA LEU A 147 5.38 2.93 8.09
C LEU A 147 4.97 3.84 9.26
N GLU A 148 3.92 3.49 9.99
CA GLU A 148 3.46 4.24 11.17
C GLU A 148 4.51 4.24 12.29
N ARG A 149 5.25 3.14 12.46
CA ARG A 149 6.30 3.03 13.49
C ARG A 149 7.54 3.88 13.20
N HIS A 150 7.84 4.13 11.93
CA HIS A 150 9.06 4.84 11.48
C HIS A 150 8.74 6.21 10.86
N LEU A 151 7.53 6.74 11.08
CA LEU A 151 7.04 7.95 10.40
C LEU A 151 7.97 9.16 10.61
N ASP A 152 8.49 9.31 11.83
CA ASP A 152 9.33 10.44 12.22
C ASP A 152 10.72 10.40 11.54
N GLU A 153 11.18 9.21 11.12
CA GLU A 153 12.51 9.01 10.52
C GLU A 153 12.54 9.45 9.04
N PHE A 154 11.40 9.40 8.35
CA PHE A 154 11.34 9.63 6.89
C PHE A 154 11.72 11.05 6.48
N ARG A 155 11.39 12.06 7.29
CA ARG A 155 11.59 13.47 6.93
C ARG A 155 13.08 13.82 6.78
N SER A 156 13.92 13.28 7.65
CA SER A 156 15.38 13.48 7.68
C SER A 156 16.15 12.41 6.90
N SER A 157 15.48 11.36 6.43
CA SER A 157 16.12 10.26 5.71
C SER A 157 16.74 10.72 4.39
N THR A 158 17.91 10.16 4.09
CA THR A 158 18.54 10.27 2.78
C THR A 158 17.77 9.48 1.72
N ARG A 159 18.07 9.70 0.44
CA ARG A 159 17.47 8.95 -0.69
C ARG A 159 17.56 7.44 -0.47
N GLU A 160 18.73 6.92 -0.09
CA GLU A 160 18.95 5.48 0.05
C GLU A 160 18.23 4.88 1.26
N GLU A 161 18.25 5.58 2.39
CA GLU A 161 17.50 5.16 3.60
C GLU A 161 16.00 5.10 3.33
N LEU A 162 15.48 6.08 2.60
CA LEU A 162 14.06 6.13 2.24
C LEU A 162 13.66 4.92 1.38
N ILE A 163 14.50 4.54 0.40
CA ILE A 163 14.28 3.34 -0.41
C ILE A 163 14.31 2.09 0.47
N ARG A 164 15.26 2.00 1.42
CA ARG A 164 15.34 0.87 2.36
C ARG A 164 14.09 0.74 3.22
N HIS A 165 13.57 1.83 3.78
CA HIS A 165 12.30 1.81 4.52
C HIS A 165 11.13 1.36 3.64
N ALA A 166 11.05 1.85 2.40
CA ALA A 166 9.99 1.46 1.48
C ALA A 166 10.06 -0.03 1.08
N LEU A 167 11.28 -0.58 0.90
CA LEU A 167 11.51 -2.00 0.62
C LEU A 167 11.17 -2.89 1.83
N ARG A 168 11.55 -2.49 3.05
CA ARG A 168 11.17 -3.18 4.30
C ARG A 168 9.66 -3.24 4.47
N ALA A 169 9.00 -2.10 4.29
CA ALA A 169 7.54 -2.02 4.34
C ALA A 169 6.88 -2.93 3.29
N LEU A 170 7.44 -3.00 2.07
CA LEU A 170 6.90 -3.86 1.03
C LEU A 170 7.11 -5.34 1.35
N ARG A 171 8.26 -5.72 1.93
CA ARG A 171 8.56 -7.09 2.33
C ARG A 171 7.56 -7.61 3.36
N ASP A 172 7.14 -6.78 4.31
CA ASP A 172 6.12 -7.16 5.31
C ASP A 172 4.74 -7.49 4.68
N THR A 173 4.54 -7.17 3.40
CA THR A 173 3.34 -7.57 2.64
C THR A 173 3.47 -8.92 1.95
N LEU A 174 4.67 -9.51 1.90
CA LEU A 174 4.90 -10.81 1.30
C LEU A 174 4.50 -11.95 2.27
N PRO A 175 4.09 -13.11 1.75
CA PRO A 175 4.03 -14.34 2.53
C PRO A 175 5.44 -14.75 2.99
N ASN A 176 5.54 -15.52 4.07
CA ASN A 176 6.82 -15.94 4.66
C ASN A 176 7.70 -16.80 3.73
N ASP A 177 7.11 -17.41 2.69
CA ASP A 177 7.75 -18.28 1.70
C ASP A 177 8.21 -17.54 0.44
N VAL A 178 7.96 -16.23 0.33
CA VAL A 178 8.30 -15.44 -0.86
C VAL A 178 9.23 -14.30 -0.50
N GLU A 179 10.39 -14.28 -1.14
CA GLU A 179 11.37 -13.20 -0.97
C GLU A 179 11.22 -12.11 -2.04
N LEU A 180 11.72 -10.93 -1.72
CA LEU A 180 11.80 -9.82 -2.65
C LEU A 180 12.99 -10.07 -3.59
N THR A 181 12.75 -10.04 -4.89
CA THR A 181 13.75 -10.33 -5.92
C THR A 181 13.78 -9.21 -6.96
N ASN A 182 14.84 -9.14 -7.74
CA ASN A 182 14.99 -8.19 -8.84
C ASN A 182 13.84 -8.27 -9.87
N LYS A 183 13.30 -9.46 -10.09
CA LYS A 183 12.17 -9.69 -11.02
C LYS A 183 10.82 -9.24 -10.48
N ASN A 184 10.60 -9.34 -9.16
CA ASN A 184 9.30 -9.02 -8.55
C ASN A 184 9.23 -7.60 -7.97
N CYS A 185 10.35 -6.88 -7.88
CA CYS A 185 10.39 -5.52 -7.36
C CYS A 185 10.54 -4.49 -8.49
N SER A 186 9.96 -3.32 -8.28
CA SER A 186 10.09 -2.14 -9.14
C SER A 186 10.15 -0.91 -8.24
N ILE A 187 11.11 -0.03 -8.47
CA ILE A 187 11.34 1.17 -7.66
C ILE A 187 11.26 2.38 -8.58
N ALA A 188 10.62 3.46 -8.11
CA ALA A 188 10.67 4.74 -8.77
C ALA A 188 11.01 5.86 -7.79
N ILE A 189 11.88 6.75 -8.23
CA ILE A 189 12.44 7.82 -7.43
C ILE A 189 12.28 9.12 -8.19
N VAL A 190 11.85 10.15 -7.47
CA VAL A 190 11.79 11.53 -7.96
C VAL A 190 12.18 12.45 -6.81
N GLY A 191 12.92 13.52 -7.09
CA GLY A 191 13.34 14.42 -6.04
C GLY A 191 14.07 15.66 -6.51
N LYS A 192 14.63 16.38 -5.55
CA LYS A 192 15.30 17.66 -5.81
C LYS A 192 16.55 17.46 -6.68
N GLY A 193 16.47 17.89 -7.94
CA GLY A 193 17.58 17.83 -8.90
C GLY A 193 17.73 16.49 -9.61
N GLU A 194 16.76 15.58 -9.47
CA GLU A 194 16.71 14.30 -10.18
C GLU A 194 15.33 14.12 -10.82
N ASP A 195 15.31 14.00 -12.15
CA ASP A 195 14.12 13.60 -12.90
C ASP A 195 13.73 12.15 -12.55
N LEU A 196 12.47 11.81 -12.81
CA LEU A 196 11.91 10.50 -12.55
C LEU A 196 12.78 9.38 -13.12
N SER A 197 13.26 8.53 -12.22
CA SER A 197 14.02 7.33 -12.54
C SER A 197 13.27 6.10 -12.07
N ILE A 198 13.06 5.13 -12.96
CA ILE A 198 12.39 3.85 -12.67
C ILE A 198 13.44 2.75 -12.80
N TYR A 199 13.62 1.99 -11.73
CA TYR A 199 14.55 0.87 -11.63
C TYR A 199 13.74 -0.43 -11.69
N ASP A 200 14.05 -1.26 -12.67
CA ASP A 200 13.46 -2.58 -12.88
C ASP A 200 14.59 -3.60 -13.09
N ASP A 201 14.31 -4.87 -12.80
CA ASP A 201 15.21 -5.99 -13.05
C ASP A 201 16.59 -5.75 -12.39
N ASP A 202 17.69 -5.79 -13.14
CA ASP A 202 19.04 -5.75 -12.58
C ASP A 202 19.39 -4.43 -11.87
N ASP A 203 18.72 -3.34 -12.23
CA ASP A 203 18.93 -2.02 -11.64
C ASP A 203 18.45 -1.93 -10.18
N VAL A 204 17.66 -2.92 -9.73
CA VAL A 204 17.13 -3.02 -8.36
C VAL A 204 18.12 -3.71 -7.42
N ASN A 205 19.06 -4.51 -7.94
CA ASN A 205 20.00 -5.33 -7.15
C ASN A 205 20.77 -4.54 -6.06
N PRO A 206 21.33 -3.34 -6.34
CA PRO A 206 22.09 -2.58 -5.33
C PRO A 206 21.26 -2.23 -4.09
N TYR A 207 19.95 -2.03 -4.27
CA TYR A 207 19.04 -1.69 -3.19
C TYR A 207 18.58 -2.91 -2.39
N LEU A 208 18.54 -4.10 -3.00
CA LEU A 208 18.19 -5.34 -2.33
C LEU A 208 19.34 -5.90 -1.51
N GLU A 209 20.57 -5.89 -2.05
CA GLU A 209 21.75 -6.37 -1.32
C GLU A 209 22.02 -5.55 -0.04
N GLY A 210 21.73 -4.24 -0.08
CA GLY A 210 21.82 -3.37 1.10
C GLY A 210 20.82 -3.73 2.20
N LEU A 211 19.71 -4.39 1.88
CA LEU A 211 18.70 -4.83 2.84
C LEU A 211 19.21 -6.00 3.69
N ASP A 212 19.84 -7.00 3.05
CA ASP A 212 20.30 -8.24 3.68
C ASP A 212 21.54 -8.03 4.57
N GLN A 213 22.41 -7.10 4.21
CA GLN A 213 23.64 -6.81 4.96
C GLN A 213 23.37 -6.19 6.34
N GLU A 214 22.34 -5.35 6.46
CA GLU A 214 21.96 -4.76 7.75
C GLU A 214 21.26 -5.77 8.66
N GLU A 215 20.53 -6.75 8.13
CA GLU A 215 19.95 -7.82 8.95
C GLU A 215 21.02 -8.73 9.53
N ARG A 216 22.10 -9.00 8.77
CA ARG A 216 23.28 -9.70 9.31
C ARG A 216 24.01 -8.89 10.38
N ARG A 217 23.94 -7.55 10.32
CA ARG A 217 24.51 -6.65 11.35
C ARG A 217 23.59 -6.47 12.57
N GLY A 218 22.27 -6.44 12.38
CA GLY A 218 21.27 -6.34 13.43
C GLY A 218 20.94 -7.68 14.12
N GLY A 219 21.22 -8.81 13.46
CA GLY A 219 21.02 -10.17 13.98
C GLY A 219 22.14 -10.69 14.90
N ALA A 220 23.20 -9.90 15.15
CA ALA A 220 24.28 -10.28 16.06
C ALA A 220 24.02 -9.92 17.54
N GLY A 221 22.83 -9.43 17.88
CA GLY A 221 22.49 -8.99 19.23
C GLY A 221 21.03 -9.24 19.61
N GLY A 222 20.66 -10.50 19.88
CA GLY A 222 19.41 -10.77 20.59
C GLY A 222 18.78 -12.13 20.33
N ALA A 223 19.28 -13.16 21.02
CA ALA A 223 18.47 -14.27 21.55
C ALA A 223 19.37 -15.18 22.40
N ARG A 224 19.56 -14.83 23.67
CA ARG A 224 19.77 -15.85 24.70
C ARG A 224 18.39 -16.16 25.25
N ASP A 225 18.01 -17.43 25.16
CA ASP A 225 16.78 -18.00 25.69
C ASP A 225 16.45 -17.46 27.08
N ALA A 226 15.38 -16.69 27.18
CA ALA A 226 14.71 -16.40 28.44
C ALA A 226 13.41 -17.21 28.47
N GLN A 227 13.52 -18.43 28.95
CA GLN A 227 12.41 -19.26 29.42
C GLN A 227 11.58 -18.45 30.45
N PRO A 228 10.24 -18.39 30.37
CA PRO A 228 9.46 -17.76 31.43
C PRO A 228 9.59 -18.58 32.73
N PRO A 229 9.71 -17.94 33.90
CA PRO A 229 9.94 -18.64 35.16
C PRO A 229 8.69 -19.42 35.58
N ALA A 230 8.89 -20.70 35.88
CA ALA A 230 7.91 -21.57 36.52
C ALA A 230 7.61 -21.05 37.95
N ALA A 231 6.33 -20.86 38.26
CA ALA A 231 5.87 -20.57 39.62
C ALA A 231 5.92 -21.84 40.48
N PRO A 232 6.30 -21.74 41.78
CA PRO A 232 6.43 -22.90 42.64
C PRO A 232 5.08 -23.37 43.19
N THR A 233 4.90 -24.69 43.19
CA THR A 233 3.84 -25.43 43.88
C THR A 233 4.03 -25.44 45.40
N ALA A 234 2.96 -25.17 46.16
CA ALA A 234 2.80 -25.60 47.55
C ALA A 234 1.29 -25.83 47.85
N ALA A 235 1.03 -26.73 48.79
CA ALA A 235 -0.15 -27.57 48.92
C ALA A 235 -1.37 -26.96 49.65
N ALA A 236 -2.55 -27.48 49.26
CA ALA A 236 -3.76 -27.88 50.01
C ALA A 236 -4.26 -27.08 51.23
N GLU A 237 -5.55 -26.71 51.21
CA GLU A 237 -6.55 -26.97 52.28
C GLU A 237 -7.99 -26.75 51.77
N GLU A 238 -8.95 -27.44 52.41
CA GLU A 238 -10.37 -27.65 52.05
C GLU A 238 -11.34 -26.51 52.43
N ASP A 239 -12.57 -26.64 51.89
CA ASP A 239 -13.88 -26.05 52.31
C ASP A 239 -14.13 -24.54 52.23
N ASP A 240 -15.13 -24.10 51.45
CA ASP A 240 -16.53 -23.90 51.91
C ASP A 240 -17.38 -23.21 50.79
N ALA A 241 -18.69 -23.37 50.88
CA ALA A 241 -19.75 -23.07 49.93
C ALA A 241 -20.00 -21.57 49.59
N ALA A 242 -20.55 -21.30 48.39
CA ALA A 242 -21.85 -20.63 48.19
C ALA A 242 -22.10 -20.08 46.76
N SER A 243 -23.18 -20.59 46.16
CA SER A 243 -24.17 -19.92 45.29
C SER A 243 -23.76 -19.11 44.03
N ALA A 244 -24.15 -19.63 42.85
CA ALA A 244 -24.67 -18.83 41.74
C ALA A 244 -25.79 -19.62 41.00
N PRO A 245 -26.90 -18.97 40.58
CA PRO A 245 -28.11 -19.65 40.09
C PRO A 245 -28.03 -20.09 38.61
N PRO A 246 -28.86 -21.07 38.18
CA PRO A 246 -28.86 -21.60 36.82
C PRO A 246 -29.61 -20.72 35.80
N PRO A 247 -29.32 -20.86 34.49
CA PRO A 247 -29.94 -20.07 33.43
C PRO A 247 -31.39 -20.52 33.09
N PRO A 248 -32.22 -19.62 32.53
CA PRO A 248 -33.65 -19.88 32.29
C PRO A 248 -33.91 -20.78 31.06
N PRO A 249 -35.09 -21.44 31.01
CA PRO A 249 -35.43 -22.45 30.00
C PRO A 249 -35.97 -21.85 28.68
N THR A 250 -35.78 -22.61 27.61
CA THR A 250 -36.23 -22.39 26.23
C THR A 250 -37.72 -22.72 26.07
N ASP A 251 -38.52 -21.79 25.53
CA ASP A 251 -39.93 -22.02 25.20
C ASP A 251 -40.09 -22.80 23.88
N GLU A 252 -40.78 -23.94 23.94
CA GLU A 252 -41.33 -24.68 22.81
C GLU A 252 -42.56 -23.95 22.24
N GLN A 253 -42.63 -23.80 20.91
CA GLN A 253 -43.83 -23.31 20.21
C GLN A 253 -44.89 -24.42 20.10
N PRO A 254 -46.19 -24.13 20.34
CA PRO A 254 -47.23 -25.13 20.23
C PRO A 254 -47.74 -25.31 18.79
N GLN A 255 -48.13 -26.56 18.50
CA GLN A 255 -48.78 -27.03 17.28
C GLN A 255 -50.07 -26.26 16.98
N GLY A 256 -50.18 -25.76 15.74
CA GLY A 256 -51.41 -25.22 15.16
C GLY A 256 -52.04 -26.24 14.21
N ASP A 257 -53.28 -26.57 14.52
CA ASP A 257 -54.14 -27.57 13.91
C ASP A 257 -54.68 -27.15 12.52
N SER A 258 -55.10 -28.16 11.79
CA SER A 258 -55.70 -28.23 10.45
C SER A 258 -56.94 -27.35 10.20
N MET A 259 -57.07 -26.81 8.97
CA MET A 259 -58.37 -26.68 8.28
C MET A 259 -58.22 -26.40 6.77
N GLU A 260 -58.82 -27.28 5.97
CA GLU A 260 -59.12 -27.12 4.55
C GLU A 260 -60.13 -25.99 4.30
N THR A 261 -60.09 -25.35 3.13
CA THR A 261 -61.27 -24.97 2.32
C THR A 261 -60.85 -24.51 0.91
N ASP A 262 -61.74 -24.80 -0.05
CA ASP A 262 -61.66 -24.74 -1.52
C ASP A 262 -60.99 -23.51 -2.20
#